data_AF-A0AAE0W407-F1
#
_entry.id   AF-A0AAE0W407-F1
#
_cell.length_a   1.000
_cell.length_b   1.000
_cell.length_c   1.000
_cell.angle_alpha   90.00
_cell.angle_beta   90.00
_cell.angle_gamma   90.00
#
_symmetry.space_group_name_H-M   'P 1'
#
loop_
_entity.id
_entity.type
_entity.pdbx_description
1 polymer ?
#
loop_
_entity_poly.entity_id
_entity_poly.type
_entity_poly.pdbx_seq_one_letter_code
_entity_poly.pdbx_strand_id
1 'polypeptide(L)'
;MALNIPEYYKEVSMILCRVLNTVGLGEDIRWQKINMWIQTQKINLVTFYGAHFLGSQAEATTTPGLQSDIDTIIDMDATVIQNLESWVPEVLNLLVVNDEKTPPGYVKLQYVKLYLSQPIYNTVRDMQEVDRHGRSVICHDNHIFKLTYADEHHGPANTTIFSTSVSVDHVFALRLRTWPYHATGWITRNRCHNWPSQKTIDLIQQTGALLVPVGHKHSPEKHLEWRISISFGEKLLVWQFNSTQYKCYILLKIINKSFIKPIVGNDVLSSYHCKTCIFYLIESTPTAMWQPENLLLCLELCLRLLYNWTEAGTCPNYFIPEENMFQCKVYGHVQGRLLRVLRNLLSQEGRYLARISCDNIGEKLVRTCQSPLMELEIENCDVGAVMWVSVLYQLIAVYDLVCEPGTLDMLLYSPELDLEIKTVLWKFYWSIIGSKLASKSLSREFPDQQGLDMAQELLLWGSSSDVASGKLKLAAFYLLLNNFDMTEDVLNEIHANYTYKISNMSCQDLQAKLNENLTISQIISQCFAFPVIYEP
;
A
#
# COMPACT_ATOMS: atom_id res chain seq x y z
N MET A 1 -16.66 30.02 -6.88
CA MET A 1 -15.60 30.95 -7.33
C MET A 1 -14.45 30.11 -7.85
N ALA A 2 -14.03 30.28 -9.11
CA ALA A 2 -12.79 29.69 -9.58
C ALA A 2 -11.65 30.33 -8.79
N LEU A 3 -10.90 29.55 -8.01
CA LEU A 3 -9.66 30.02 -7.41
C LEU A 3 -8.75 30.47 -8.56
N ASN A 4 -8.31 31.72 -8.56
CA ASN A 4 -7.37 32.21 -9.55
C ASN A 4 -5.99 31.65 -9.21
N ILE A 5 -5.69 30.44 -9.68
CA ILE A 5 -4.43 29.74 -9.44
C ILE A 5 -3.36 30.42 -10.30
N PRO A 6 -2.27 30.93 -9.70
CA PRO A 6 -1.18 31.54 -10.46
C PRO A 6 -0.65 30.57 -11.51
N GLU A 7 -0.35 31.05 -12.72
CA GLU A 7 0.07 30.17 -13.82
C GLU A 7 1.34 29.37 -13.48
N TYR A 8 2.26 29.98 -12.71
CA TYR A 8 3.42 29.30 -12.14
C TYR A 8 3.07 28.05 -11.30
N TYR A 9 1.97 28.07 -10.54
CA TYR A 9 1.56 26.89 -9.75
C TYR A 9 1.21 25.72 -10.65
N LYS A 10 0.57 25.99 -11.80
CA LYS A 10 0.22 24.94 -12.76
C LYS A 10 1.46 24.36 -13.41
N GLU A 11 2.37 25.22 -13.87
CA GLU A 11 3.63 24.81 -14.48
C GLU A 11 4.46 23.93 -13.54
N VAL A 12 4.68 24.38 -12.30
CA VAL A 12 5.41 23.60 -11.30
C VAL A 12 4.70 22.29 -10.98
N SER A 13 3.37 22.30 -10.86
CA SER A 13 2.61 21.08 -10.59
C SER A 13 2.78 20.03 -11.68
N MET A 14 2.78 20.45 -12.95
CA MET A 14 2.98 19.55 -14.08
C MET A 14 4.40 18.98 -14.11
N ILE A 15 5.42 19.81 -13.87
CA ILE A 15 6.81 19.34 -13.79
C ILE A 15 6.98 18.39 -12.61
N LEU A 16 6.43 18.74 -11.45
CA LEU A 16 6.48 17.90 -10.25
C LEU A 16 5.82 16.54 -10.49
N CYS A 17 4.67 16.49 -11.17
CA CYS A 17 4.04 15.23 -11.56
C CYS A 17 4.97 14.35 -12.41
N ARG A 18 5.67 14.94 -13.40
CA ARG A 18 6.63 14.21 -14.25
C ARG A 18 7.79 13.67 -13.42
N VAL A 19 8.38 14.49 -12.56
CA VAL A 19 9.48 14.08 -11.67
C VAL A 19 9.06 12.93 -10.78
N LEU A 20 7.87 13.00 -10.16
CA LEU A 20 7.34 11.94 -9.30
C LEU A 20 7.12 10.62 -10.07
N ASN A 21 6.70 10.68 -11.32
CA ASN A 21 6.59 9.47 -12.15
C ASN A 21 7.97 8.80 -12.35
N THR A 22 9.06 9.57 -12.48
CA THR A 22 10.42 9.01 -12.63
C THR A 22 10.96 8.28 -11.39
N VAL A 23 10.29 8.40 -10.24
CA VAL A 23 10.66 7.71 -8.99
C VAL A 23 9.65 6.63 -8.61
N GLY A 24 8.88 6.13 -9.59
CA GLY A 24 7.95 5.01 -9.41
C GLY A 24 6.55 5.40 -8.91
N LEU A 25 6.20 6.69 -8.94
CA LEU A 25 4.86 7.18 -8.53
C LEU A 25 3.91 7.42 -9.72
N GLY A 26 4.07 6.60 -10.76
CA GLY A 26 3.29 6.57 -12.00
C GLY A 26 2.26 5.43 -12.05
N GLU A 27 2.11 4.76 -13.20
CA GLU A 27 1.14 3.67 -13.39
C GLU A 27 1.45 2.42 -12.53
N ASP A 28 2.71 2.26 -12.12
CA ASP A 28 3.21 1.14 -11.29
C ASP A 28 2.49 1.00 -9.94
N ILE A 29 1.87 2.07 -9.43
CA ILE A 29 1.16 2.07 -8.13
C ILE A 29 0.02 1.05 -8.11
N ARG A 30 -0.71 0.89 -9.23
CA ARG A 30 -1.80 -0.09 -9.32
C ARG A 30 -1.27 -1.51 -9.10
N TRP A 31 -0.14 -1.82 -9.73
CA TRP A 31 0.53 -3.12 -9.63
C TRP A 31 1.09 -3.38 -8.23
N GLN A 32 1.67 -2.36 -7.58
CA GLN A 32 2.15 -2.49 -6.20
C GLN A 32 1.01 -2.83 -5.22
N LYS A 33 -0.16 -2.19 -5.34
CA LYS A 33 -1.35 -2.51 -4.52
C LYS A 33 -1.80 -3.96 -4.72
N ILE A 34 -1.88 -4.41 -5.98
CA ILE A 34 -2.27 -5.78 -6.33
C ILE A 34 -1.26 -6.78 -5.76
N ASN A 35 0.04 -6.52 -5.91
CA ASN A 35 1.08 -7.40 -5.38
C ASN A 35 0.96 -7.56 -3.86
N MET A 36 0.78 -6.47 -3.11
CA MET A 36 0.63 -6.55 -1.64
C MET A 36 -0.64 -7.28 -1.21
N TRP A 37 -1.72 -7.17 -1.97
CA TRP A 37 -2.91 -7.97 -1.73
C TRP A 37 -2.64 -9.46 -2.00
N ILE A 38 -1.93 -9.78 -3.07
CA ILE A 38 -1.49 -11.15 -3.37
C ILE A 38 -0.64 -11.72 -2.23
N GLN A 39 0.35 -10.96 -1.73
CA GLN A 39 1.16 -11.39 -0.60
C GLN A 39 0.32 -11.65 0.66
N THR A 40 -0.72 -10.84 0.87
CA THR A 40 -1.67 -11.06 1.98
C THR A 40 -2.37 -12.41 1.85
N GLN A 41 -2.83 -12.78 0.64
CA GLN A 41 -3.47 -14.08 0.42
C GLN A 41 -2.49 -15.24 0.62
N LYS A 42 -1.24 -15.11 0.14
CA LYS A 42 -0.21 -16.14 0.33
C LYS A 42 0.04 -16.45 1.79
N ILE A 43 0.22 -15.40 2.61
CA ILE A 43 0.43 -15.58 4.04
C ILE A 43 -0.76 -16.31 4.67
N ASN A 44 -2.00 -15.92 4.33
CA ASN A 44 -3.20 -16.55 4.88
C ASN A 44 -3.38 -18.02 4.50
N LEU A 45 -2.74 -18.51 3.42
CA LEU A 45 -2.75 -19.93 3.06
C LEU A 45 -1.84 -20.78 3.97
N VAL A 46 -0.82 -20.17 4.57
CA VAL A 46 0.22 -20.87 5.35
C VAL A 46 0.17 -20.55 6.85
N THR A 47 -0.64 -19.58 7.28
CA THR A 47 -0.80 -19.21 8.69
C THR A 47 -2.10 -19.75 9.28
N PHE A 48 -2.04 -20.22 10.53
CA PHE A 48 -3.23 -20.62 11.29
C PHE A 48 -4.12 -19.42 11.69
N TYR A 49 -3.55 -18.22 11.76
CA TYR A 49 -4.24 -16.96 12.03
C TYR A 49 -4.39 -16.14 10.75
N GLY A 50 -5.40 -15.28 10.70
CA GLY A 50 -5.50 -14.30 9.62
C GLY A 50 -4.38 -13.27 9.74
N ALA A 51 -3.57 -13.08 8.71
CA ALA A 51 -2.55 -12.05 8.68
C ALA A 51 -2.75 -11.14 7.46
N HIS A 52 -2.63 -9.83 7.69
CA HIS A 52 -2.93 -8.82 6.70
C HIS A 52 -1.85 -7.75 6.63
N PHE A 53 -1.36 -7.47 5.42
CA PHE A 53 -0.49 -6.33 5.19
C PHE A 53 -1.28 -5.03 5.20
N LEU A 54 -0.80 -4.07 5.99
CA LEU A 54 -1.35 -2.73 6.17
C LEU A 54 -0.26 -1.67 5.93
N GLY A 55 -0.60 -0.42 6.23
CA GLY A 55 0.33 0.69 6.23
C GLY A 55 0.92 1.03 4.86
N SER A 56 2.10 1.65 4.87
CA SER A 56 2.65 2.32 3.68
C SER A 56 2.85 1.36 2.51
N GLN A 57 3.32 0.14 2.77
CA GLN A 57 3.58 -0.87 1.75
C GLN A 57 2.27 -1.35 1.11
N ALA A 58 1.27 -1.73 1.91
CA ALA A 58 -0.02 -2.21 1.40
C ALA A 58 -0.86 -1.12 0.71
N GLU A 59 -0.62 0.14 1.06
CA GLU A 59 -1.17 1.33 0.40
C GLU A 59 -0.39 1.72 -0.87
N ALA A 60 0.77 1.09 -1.11
CA ALA A 60 1.80 1.40 -2.11
C ALA A 60 2.48 2.78 -1.95
N THR A 61 2.33 3.43 -0.78
CA THR A 61 2.74 4.82 -0.55
C THR A 61 4.18 4.97 -0.06
N THR A 62 5.03 3.99 -0.37
CA THR A 62 6.45 3.97 -0.01
C THR A 62 7.31 4.36 -1.22
N THR A 63 8.50 4.87 -0.96
CA THR A 63 9.58 5.05 -1.93
C THR A 63 10.89 4.57 -1.30
N PRO A 64 11.94 4.26 -2.07
CA PRO A 64 13.24 3.91 -1.51
C PRO A 64 13.75 4.93 -0.50
N GLY A 65 13.55 6.23 -0.78
CA GLY A 65 13.93 7.33 0.10
C GLY A 65 13.04 7.48 1.34
N LEU A 66 11.79 7.02 1.32
CA LEU A 66 10.92 7.03 2.51
C LEU A 66 11.31 5.95 3.52
N GLN A 67 11.82 4.80 3.06
CA GLN A 67 12.23 3.66 3.91
C GLN A 67 11.13 3.29 4.91
N SER A 68 9.92 3.02 4.41
CA SER A 68 8.81 2.61 5.28
C SER A 68 8.97 1.15 5.69
N ASP A 69 8.69 0.90 6.96
CA ASP A 69 8.45 -0.41 7.57
C ASP A 69 7.33 -1.19 6.87
N ILE A 70 7.32 -2.50 7.15
CA ILE A 70 6.25 -3.40 6.72
C ILE A 70 5.30 -3.62 7.90
N ASP A 71 4.08 -3.09 7.80
CA ASP A 71 3.04 -3.27 8.82
C ASP A 71 2.22 -4.54 8.54
N THR A 72 2.15 -5.43 9.53
CA THR A 72 1.29 -6.62 9.50
C THR A 72 0.36 -6.63 10.71
N ILE A 73 -0.91 -6.88 10.48
CA ILE A 73 -1.88 -7.17 11.55
C ILE A 73 -2.21 -8.65 11.57
N ILE A 74 -2.19 -9.25 12.76
CA ILE A 74 -2.53 -10.66 13.00
C ILE A 74 -3.91 -10.67 13.68
N ASP A 75 -4.91 -11.13 12.93
CA ASP A 75 -6.29 -11.36 13.34
C ASP A 75 -6.35 -12.67 14.13
N MET A 76 -6.49 -12.54 15.46
CA MET A 76 -6.58 -13.66 16.39
C MET A 76 -7.93 -14.36 16.27
N ASP A 77 -7.98 -15.66 16.57
CA ASP A 77 -9.21 -16.48 16.52
C ASP A 77 -10.17 -16.17 17.69
N ALA A 78 -10.69 -14.96 17.70
CA ALA A 78 -11.62 -14.41 18.68
C ALA A 78 -12.47 -13.33 18.02
N THR A 79 -13.77 -13.34 18.30
CA THR A 79 -14.69 -12.34 17.78
C THR A 79 -15.14 -11.39 18.89
N VAL A 80 -15.10 -10.11 18.59
CA VAL A 80 -15.64 -9.06 19.44
C VAL A 80 -17.05 -8.72 18.97
N ILE A 81 -17.98 -8.66 19.91
CA ILE A 81 -19.40 -8.34 19.70
C ILE A 81 -19.77 -7.07 20.46
N GLN A 82 -20.68 -6.29 19.91
CA GLN A 82 -21.22 -5.09 20.58
C GLN A 82 -22.55 -5.36 21.29
N ASN A 83 -23.27 -6.42 20.88
CA ASN A 83 -24.53 -6.86 21.47
C ASN A 83 -24.53 -8.38 21.59
N LEU A 84 -25.19 -8.90 22.63
CA LEU A 84 -25.31 -10.35 22.86
C LEU A 84 -26.07 -11.08 21.73
N GLU A 85 -26.94 -10.38 21.01
CA GLU A 85 -27.63 -10.90 19.83
C GLU A 85 -26.69 -11.24 18.67
N SER A 86 -25.49 -10.65 18.64
CA SER A 86 -24.46 -10.91 17.63
C SER A 86 -23.50 -12.03 18.01
N TRP A 87 -23.85 -12.84 19.03
CA TRP A 87 -23.04 -13.95 19.49
C TRP A 87 -22.79 -14.98 18.38
N VAL A 88 -21.55 -15.45 18.28
CA VAL A 88 -21.12 -16.45 17.30
C VAL A 88 -20.87 -17.78 18.02
N PRO A 89 -21.58 -18.88 17.68
CA PRO A 89 -21.31 -20.20 18.25
C PRO A 89 -19.87 -20.66 18.00
N GLU A 90 -19.34 -21.46 18.94
CA GLU A 90 -18.06 -22.17 18.82
C GLU A 90 -16.79 -21.29 18.71
N VAL A 91 -16.95 -19.97 18.69
CA VAL A 91 -15.85 -18.98 18.70
C VAL A 91 -15.79 -18.27 20.06
N LEU A 92 -14.60 -17.84 20.47
CA LEU A 92 -14.45 -16.97 21.64
C LEU A 92 -15.15 -15.62 21.38
N ASN A 93 -16.15 -15.28 22.20
CA ASN A 93 -16.86 -14.00 22.12
C ASN A 93 -16.43 -13.06 23.26
N LEU A 94 -16.02 -11.85 22.89
CA LEU A 94 -15.74 -10.75 23.82
C LEU A 94 -16.72 -9.61 23.58
N LEU A 95 -17.39 -9.15 24.62
CA LEU A 95 -18.37 -8.07 24.55
C LEU A 95 -17.71 -6.71 24.77
N VAL A 96 -18.00 -5.75 23.90
CA VAL A 96 -17.62 -4.35 24.09
C VAL A 96 -18.37 -3.76 25.28
N VAL A 97 -17.62 -3.18 26.21
CA VAL A 97 -18.16 -2.49 27.38
C VAL A 97 -18.19 -1.00 27.11
N ASN A 98 -19.40 -0.42 27.08
CA ASN A 98 -19.58 1.02 27.00
C ASN A 98 -19.34 1.64 28.38
N ASP A 99 -18.34 2.51 28.47
CA ASP A 99 -17.98 3.27 29.67
C ASP A 99 -17.72 4.71 29.23
N GLU A 100 -18.55 5.65 29.68
CA GLU A 100 -18.47 7.08 29.31
C GLU A 100 -17.12 7.71 29.66
N LYS A 101 -16.40 7.12 30.60
CA LYS A 101 -15.08 7.59 31.04
C LYS A 101 -13.93 6.89 30.28
N THR A 102 -14.21 6.00 29.33
CA THR A 102 -13.20 5.48 28.40
C THR A 102 -12.99 6.52 27.30
N PRO A 103 -11.74 6.88 26.96
CA PRO A 103 -11.47 7.89 25.93
C PRO A 103 -12.07 7.53 24.55
N PRO A 104 -12.50 8.52 23.75
CA PRO A 104 -12.96 8.28 22.38
C PRO A 104 -11.94 7.49 21.56
N GLY A 105 -12.41 6.52 20.77
CA GLY A 105 -11.54 5.61 20.01
C GLY A 105 -11.00 4.43 20.80
N TYR A 106 -11.33 4.31 22.10
CA TYR A 106 -10.95 3.19 22.96
C TYR A 106 -12.19 2.51 23.54
N VAL A 107 -12.06 1.21 23.82
CA VAL A 107 -13.11 0.38 24.45
C VAL A 107 -12.50 -0.56 25.49
N LYS A 108 -13.33 -1.06 26.41
CA LYS A 108 -12.97 -2.19 27.27
C LYS A 108 -13.72 -3.43 26.79
N LEU A 109 -13.17 -4.60 27.05
CA LEU A 109 -13.75 -5.88 26.64
C LEU A 109 -14.13 -6.72 27.86
N GLN A 110 -15.25 -7.41 27.80
CA GLN A 110 -15.70 -8.35 28.81
C GLN A 110 -15.91 -9.72 28.20
N TYR A 111 -15.43 -10.77 28.86
CA TYR A 111 -15.71 -12.13 28.43
C TYR A 111 -17.16 -12.52 28.74
N VAL A 112 -17.84 -13.11 27.75
CA VAL A 112 -19.20 -13.61 27.88
C VAL A 112 -19.17 -15.14 27.92
N LYS A 113 -19.45 -15.74 29.08
CA LYS A 113 -19.45 -17.19 29.26
C LYS A 113 -20.82 -17.78 28.92
N LEU A 114 -20.98 -18.31 27.71
CA LEU A 114 -22.23 -18.91 27.23
C LEU A 114 -22.07 -20.39 26.83
N TYR A 115 -21.44 -21.19 27.69
CA TYR A 115 -21.14 -22.62 27.48
C TYR A 115 -19.99 -22.84 26.48
N LEU A 116 -18.81 -23.23 26.97
CA LEU A 116 -17.84 -24.11 26.30
C LEU A 116 -16.63 -24.34 27.23
N SER A 117 -16.15 -25.58 27.28
CA SER A 117 -14.90 -26.01 27.90
C SER A 117 -13.84 -26.15 26.81
N GLN A 118 -13.19 -25.05 26.43
CA GLN A 118 -12.15 -24.98 25.39
C GLN A 118 -10.80 -24.57 26.01
N PRO A 119 -9.63 -24.97 25.46
CA PRO A 119 -8.30 -24.58 25.99
C PRO A 119 -8.07 -23.06 26.05
N ILE A 120 -8.59 -22.32 25.07
CA ILE A 120 -8.57 -20.84 25.00
C ILE A 120 -9.24 -20.18 26.23
N TYR A 121 -10.16 -20.89 26.90
CA TYR A 121 -10.81 -20.41 28.12
C TYR A 121 -9.81 -20.08 29.23
N ASN A 122 -8.74 -20.90 29.38
CA ASN A 122 -7.77 -20.68 30.44
C ASN A 122 -6.98 -19.39 30.20
N THR A 123 -6.51 -19.19 28.96
CA THR A 123 -5.80 -17.96 28.55
C THR A 123 -6.66 -16.72 28.75
N VAL A 124 -7.94 -16.76 28.35
CA VAL A 124 -8.85 -15.61 28.52
C VAL A 124 -9.15 -15.33 29.98
N ARG A 125 -9.35 -16.38 30.78
CA ARG A 125 -9.55 -16.24 32.23
C ARG A 125 -8.35 -15.58 32.90
N ASP A 126 -7.14 -15.93 32.49
CA ASP A 126 -5.90 -15.38 33.05
C ASP A 126 -5.64 -13.92 32.61
N MET A 127 -6.39 -13.42 31.61
CA MET A 127 -6.41 -12.00 31.20
C MET A 127 -7.47 -11.17 31.93
N GLN A 128 -8.31 -11.75 32.78
CA GLN A 128 -9.40 -11.01 33.41
C GLN A 128 -8.91 -10.19 34.61
N GLU A 129 -9.20 -8.90 34.60
CA GLU A 129 -8.97 -7.97 35.71
C GLU A 129 -10.26 -7.21 36.05
N VAL A 130 -10.32 -6.64 37.25
CA VAL A 130 -11.48 -5.87 37.71
C VAL A 130 -11.24 -4.39 37.43
N ASP A 131 -12.12 -3.79 36.63
CA ASP A 131 -12.08 -2.36 36.38
C ASP A 131 -12.58 -1.54 37.59
N ARG A 132 -12.44 -0.22 37.54
CA ARG A 132 -12.88 0.70 38.61
C ARG A 132 -14.37 0.64 38.93
N HIS A 133 -15.19 0.06 38.06
CA HIS A 133 -16.63 -0.11 38.26
C HIS A 133 -16.98 -1.52 38.78
N GLY A 134 -15.98 -2.34 39.10
CA GLY A 134 -16.18 -3.70 39.61
C GLY A 134 -16.48 -4.73 38.52
N ARG A 135 -16.28 -4.40 37.24
CA ARG A 135 -16.54 -5.29 36.11
C ARG A 135 -15.31 -6.12 35.80
N SER A 136 -15.49 -7.41 35.51
CA SER A 136 -14.42 -8.26 35.00
C SER A 136 -14.19 -7.98 33.52
N VAL A 137 -13.05 -7.41 33.18
CA VAL A 137 -12.67 -6.97 31.82
C VAL A 137 -11.34 -7.61 31.40
N ILE A 138 -11.07 -7.62 30.09
CA ILE A 138 -9.87 -8.22 29.51
C ILE A 138 -8.71 -7.20 29.54
N CYS A 139 -7.70 -7.53 30.32
CA CYS A 139 -6.39 -6.90 30.29
C CYS A 139 -5.64 -7.33 29.03
N HIS A 140 -5.11 -6.35 28.30
CA HIS A 140 -4.36 -6.61 27.06
C HIS A 140 -2.84 -6.74 27.30
N ASP A 141 -2.35 -6.44 28.51
CA ASP A 141 -0.94 -6.62 28.89
C ASP A 141 -0.64 -8.09 29.18
N ASN A 142 -0.84 -8.94 28.17
CA ASN A 142 -0.64 -10.37 28.23
C ASN A 142 0.41 -10.81 27.19
N HIS A 143 1.16 -11.86 27.51
CA HIS A 143 2.22 -12.41 26.66
C HIS A 143 1.70 -12.91 25.30
N ILE A 144 0.42 -13.26 25.16
CA ILE A 144 -0.15 -13.71 23.88
C ILE A 144 -0.14 -12.63 22.78
N PHE A 145 -0.04 -11.35 23.17
CA PHE A 145 0.06 -10.22 22.23
C PHE A 145 1.50 -9.76 22.01
N LYS A 146 2.48 -10.51 22.54
CA LYS A 146 3.92 -10.21 22.44
C LYS A 146 4.63 -11.37 21.75
N LEU A 147 5.43 -11.07 20.73
CA LEU A 147 6.31 -12.06 20.10
C LEU A 147 7.61 -12.17 20.90
N THR A 148 7.92 -13.36 21.41
CA THR A 148 9.12 -13.61 22.22
C THR A 148 10.43 -13.40 21.46
N TYR A 149 10.40 -13.47 20.13
CA TYR A 149 11.56 -13.30 19.25
C TYR A 149 11.63 -11.91 18.60
N ALA A 150 10.74 -10.98 18.96
CA ALA A 150 10.82 -9.61 18.44
C ALA A 150 12.07 -8.90 18.98
N ASP A 151 12.71 -8.11 18.13
CA ASP A 151 13.88 -7.30 18.51
C ASP A 151 13.46 -6.12 19.38
N GLU A 152 12.31 -5.49 19.06
CA GLU A 152 11.80 -4.31 19.76
C GLU A 152 10.27 -4.37 19.94
N HIS A 153 9.77 -3.69 20.97
CA HIS A 153 8.33 -3.54 21.23
C HIS A 153 7.95 -2.06 21.26
N HIS A 154 7.16 -1.62 20.27
CA HIS A 154 6.73 -0.23 20.12
C HIS A 154 5.21 -0.10 20.27
N GLY A 155 4.76 0.15 21.51
CA GLY A 155 3.33 0.13 21.81
C GLY A 155 2.75 -1.26 21.51
N PRO A 156 1.75 -1.38 20.60
CA PRO A 156 1.20 -2.70 20.25
C PRO A 156 2.01 -3.45 19.18
N ALA A 157 3.05 -2.84 18.61
CA ALA A 157 3.86 -3.45 17.55
C ALA A 157 4.99 -4.30 18.12
N ASN A 158 5.15 -5.48 17.55
CA ASN A 158 6.29 -6.38 17.75
C ASN A 158 7.19 -6.26 16.52
N THR A 159 8.31 -5.55 16.66
CA THR A 159 9.21 -5.21 15.56
C THR A 159 10.25 -6.30 15.40
N THR A 160 10.39 -6.85 14.19
CA THR A 160 11.47 -7.75 13.78
C THR A 160 12.35 -7.06 12.74
N ILE A 161 13.65 -7.06 12.96
CA ILE A 161 14.64 -6.37 12.12
C ILE A 161 15.38 -7.40 11.28
N PHE A 162 15.14 -7.38 9.96
CA PHE A 162 15.80 -8.31 9.04
C PHE A 162 17.12 -7.75 8.51
N SER A 163 17.22 -6.43 8.40
CA SER A 163 18.42 -5.73 7.95
C SER A 163 18.41 -4.28 8.44
N THR A 164 19.50 -3.53 8.19
CA THR A 164 19.59 -2.10 8.53
C THR A 164 18.53 -1.22 7.86
N SER A 165 17.81 -1.73 6.84
CA SER A 165 16.83 -0.98 6.05
C SER A 165 15.44 -1.59 6.02
N VAL A 166 15.23 -2.77 6.63
CA VAL A 166 13.94 -3.47 6.60
C VAL A 166 13.57 -3.97 8.00
N SER A 167 12.54 -3.34 8.56
CA SER A 167 11.84 -3.77 9.76
C SER A 167 10.40 -4.17 9.43
N VAL A 168 9.88 -5.14 10.17
CA VAL A 168 8.50 -5.60 10.08
C VAL A 168 7.84 -5.44 11.43
N ASP A 169 6.72 -4.74 11.45
CA ASP A 169 5.92 -4.51 12.64
C ASP A 169 4.71 -5.46 12.64
N HIS A 170 4.67 -6.35 13.63
CA HIS A 170 3.55 -7.27 13.84
C HIS A 170 2.66 -6.78 14.98
N VAL A 171 1.42 -6.45 14.65
CA VAL A 171 0.39 -6.04 15.61
C VAL A 171 -0.65 -7.12 15.73
N PHE A 172 -0.86 -7.68 16.92
CA PHE A 172 -2.00 -8.56 17.15
C PHE A 172 -3.28 -7.74 17.34
N ALA A 173 -4.40 -8.24 16.84
CA ALA A 173 -5.69 -7.60 17.00
C ALA A 173 -6.83 -8.60 17.15
N LEU A 174 -7.92 -8.13 17.73
CA LEU A 174 -9.20 -8.85 17.82
C LEU A 174 -10.20 -8.25 16.84
N ARG A 175 -10.94 -9.09 16.12
CA ARG A 175 -11.87 -8.61 15.10
C ARG A 175 -13.22 -8.22 15.66
N LEU A 176 -13.61 -6.98 15.40
CA LEU A 176 -14.97 -6.48 15.58
C LEU A 176 -15.67 -6.50 14.22
N ARG A 177 -16.55 -7.48 13.99
CA ARG A 177 -17.19 -7.69 12.67
C ARG A 177 -18.29 -6.67 12.33
N THR A 178 -18.75 -5.91 13.32
CA THR A 178 -19.77 -4.88 13.15
C THR A 178 -19.12 -3.50 13.16
N TRP A 179 -19.80 -2.50 12.60
CA TRP A 179 -19.29 -1.13 12.63
C TRP A 179 -19.24 -0.60 14.07
N PRO A 180 -18.12 -0.04 14.54
CA PRO A 180 -18.00 0.43 15.92
C PRO A 180 -18.90 1.63 16.18
N TYR A 181 -19.60 1.65 17.32
CA TYR A 181 -20.51 2.73 17.69
C TYR A 181 -19.83 4.12 17.66
N HIS A 182 -18.57 4.21 18.09
CA HIS A 182 -17.73 5.42 18.06
C HIS A 182 -17.60 6.03 16.66
N ALA A 183 -17.66 5.22 15.60
CA ALA A 183 -17.48 5.71 14.22
C ALA A 183 -18.82 5.88 13.47
N THR A 184 -19.97 5.75 14.14
CA THR A 184 -21.29 5.83 13.46
C THR A 184 -21.53 7.22 12.84
N GLY A 185 -20.98 8.26 13.47
CA GLY A 185 -21.00 9.63 12.93
C GLY A 185 -20.33 9.74 11.56
N TRP A 186 -19.31 8.92 11.29
CA TRP A 186 -18.64 8.89 9.98
C TRP A 186 -19.58 8.43 8.86
N ILE A 187 -20.46 7.45 9.11
CA ILE A 187 -21.40 6.96 8.09
C ILE A 187 -22.39 8.07 7.73
N THR A 188 -22.95 8.72 8.75
CA THR A 188 -24.09 9.65 8.61
C THR A 188 -23.69 11.10 8.33
N ARG A 189 -22.40 11.45 8.39
CA ARG A 189 -21.97 12.84 8.21
C ARG A 189 -22.23 13.36 6.80
N ASN A 190 -22.59 14.63 6.74
CA ASN A 190 -22.82 15.35 5.50
C ASN A 190 -21.51 15.61 4.75
N ARG A 191 -21.47 15.32 3.45
CA ARG A 191 -20.29 15.44 2.59
C ARG A 191 -20.59 16.36 1.41
N CYS A 192 -19.97 17.53 1.40
CA CYS A 192 -20.22 18.57 0.39
C CYS A 192 -19.93 18.12 -1.05
N HIS A 193 -19.02 17.14 -1.22
CA HIS A 193 -18.57 16.68 -2.54
C HIS A 193 -18.77 15.18 -2.76
N ASN A 194 -19.60 14.53 -1.95
CA ASN A 194 -19.96 13.10 -2.09
C ASN A 194 -18.76 12.14 -2.18
N TRP A 195 -17.62 12.51 -1.58
CA TRP A 195 -16.48 11.63 -1.41
C TRP A 195 -16.37 11.16 0.04
N PRO A 196 -16.17 9.86 0.29
CA PRO A 196 -16.21 8.76 -0.68
C PRO A 196 -17.63 8.47 -1.16
N SER A 197 -17.77 7.68 -2.24
CA SER A 197 -19.08 7.27 -2.76
C SER A 197 -19.85 6.42 -1.75
N GLN A 198 -21.19 6.38 -1.83
CA GLN A 198 -22.00 5.54 -0.94
C GLN A 198 -21.59 4.07 -0.99
N LYS A 199 -21.32 3.53 -2.18
CA LYS A 199 -20.81 2.15 -2.35
C LYS A 199 -19.53 1.90 -1.55
N THR A 200 -18.62 2.88 -1.52
CA THR A 200 -17.38 2.79 -0.74
C THR A 200 -17.66 2.86 0.76
N ILE A 201 -18.61 3.71 1.19
CA ILE A 201 -19.04 3.79 2.60
C ILE A 201 -19.60 2.43 3.05
N ASP A 202 -20.49 1.83 2.26
CA ASP A 202 -21.12 0.55 2.56
C ASP A 202 -20.07 -0.58 2.65
N LEU A 203 -19.10 -0.60 1.72
CA LEU A 203 -17.99 -1.56 1.75
C LEU A 203 -17.14 -1.39 2.99
N ILE A 204 -16.76 -0.16 3.35
CA ILE A 204 -15.97 0.12 4.56
C ILE A 204 -16.74 -0.30 5.80
N GLN A 205 -18.03 -0.02 5.86
CA GLN A 205 -18.89 -0.42 6.98
C GLN A 205 -18.89 -1.94 7.17
N GLN A 206 -18.93 -2.72 6.08
CA GLN A 206 -18.89 -4.18 6.11
C GLN A 206 -17.55 -4.74 6.59
N THR A 207 -16.45 -3.98 6.50
CA THR A 207 -15.15 -4.43 7.02
C THR A 207 -15.10 -4.49 8.54
N GLY A 208 -15.98 -3.75 9.24
CA GLY A 208 -15.98 -3.64 10.70
C GLY A 208 -14.77 -2.85 11.21
N ALA A 209 -14.15 -3.33 12.29
CA ALA A 209 -12.95 -2.75 12.89
C ALA A 209 -12.06 -3.81 13.53
N LEU A 210 -10.85 -3.39 13.90
CA LEU A 210 -9.88 -4.18 14.64
C LEU A 210 -9.67 -3.54 16.02
N LEU A 211 -9.55 -4.35 17.06
CA LEU A 211 -9.21 -3.89 18.40
C LEU A 211 -7.76 -4.24 18.72
N VAL A 212 -6.95 -3.21 18.94
CA VAL A 212 -5.50 -3.31 19.11
C VAL A 212 -5.14 -3.17 20.60
N PRO A 213 -4.21 -3.98 21.15
CA PRO A 213 -3.84 -4.01 22.56
C PRO A 213 -2.98 -2.81 22.96
N VAL A 214 -3.61 -1.64 22.98
CA VAL A 214 -2.98 -0.38 23.43
C VAL A 214 -4.06 0.54 23.99
N GLY A 215 -3.85 1.03 25.20
CA GLY A 215 -4.74 2.01 25.82
C GLY A 215 -4.32 3.44 25.64
N HIS A 216 -5.18 4.34 26.07
CA HIS A 216 -4.93 5.77 25.96
C HIS A 216 -3.84 6.19 26.96
N LYS A 217 -2.85 6.98 26.51
CA LYS A 217 -1.62 7.26 27.28
C LYS A 217 -1.85 7.85 28.68
N HIS A 218 -2.89 8.66 28.84
CA HIS A 218 -3.25 9.30 30.12
C HIS A 218 -4.39 8.61 30.87
N SER A 219 -4.90 7.48 30.37
CA SER A 219 -5.92 6.73 31.11
C SER A 219 -5.29 6.00 32.31
N PRO A 220 -5.92 6.06 33.50
CA PRO A 220 -5.48 5.25 34.64
C PRO A 220 -5.66 3.74 34.40
N GLU A 221 -6.57 3.37 33.50
CA GLU A 221 -6.90 1.97 33.17
C GLU A 221 -6.41 1.59 31.77
N LYS A 222 -5.34 2.23 31.28
CA LYS A 222 -4.81 2.02 29.92
C LYS A 222 -4.46 0.56 29.58
N HIS A 223 -4.19 -0.30 30.55
CA HIS A 223 -3.90 -1.73 30.34
C HIS A 223 -5.18 -2.56 30.12
N LEU A 224 -6.36 -1.98 30.39
CA LEU A 224 -7.69 -2.58 30.17
C LEU A 224 -8.37 -2.05 28.90
N GLU A 225 -7.77 -1.04 28.26
CA GLU A 225 -8.33 -0.34 27.10
C GLU A 225 -7.76 -0.84 25.79
N TRP A 226 -8.63 -1.05 24.82
CA TRP A 226 -8.33 -1.51 23.47
C TRP A 226 -8.61 -0.39 22.48
N ARG A 227 -7.67 -0.07 21.60
CA ARG A 227 -7.85 0.97 20.58
C ARG A 227 -8.62 0.41 19.38
N ILE A 228 -9.65 1.13 18.97
CA ILE A 228 -10.38 0.86 17.72
C ILE A 228 -9.49 1.27 16.54
N SER A 229 -9.30 0.37 15.59
CA SER A 229 -8.54 0.59 14.37
C SER A 229 -9.40 0.26 13.15
N ILE A 230 -9.57 1.24 12.26
CA ILE A 230 -10.33 1.11 11.00
C ILE A 230 -9.35 0.98 9.82
N SER A 231 -8.21 0.30 10.04
CA SER A 231 -7.12 0.21 9.05
C SER A 231 -7.54 -0.41 7.71
N PHE A 232 -8.48 -1.36 7.71
CA PHE A 232 -9.03 -1.90 6.45
C PHE A 232 -9.84 -0.84 5.69
N GLY A 233 -10.67 -0.07 6.39
CA GLY A 233 -11.40 1.05 5.80
C GLY A 233 -10.47 2.13 5.25
N GLU A 234 -9.40 2.46 5.98
CA GLU A 234 -8.36 3.39 5.53
C GLU A 234 -7.69 2.93 4.24
N LYS A 235 -7.29 1.65 4.18
CA LYS A 235 -6.67 1.04 2.99
C LYS A 235 -7.61 1.15 1.79
N LEU A 236 -8.90 0.86 1.96
CA LEU A 236 -9.91 1.01 0.91
C LEU A 236 -10.02 2.46 0.42
N LEU A 237 -10.02 3.45 1.32
CA LEU A 237 -10.06 4.87 0.93
C LEU A 237 -8.82 5.28 0.12
N VAL A 238 -7.62 4.89 0.56
CA VAL A 238 -6.37 5.18 -0.16
C VAL A 238 -6.36 4.50 -1.54
N TRP A 239 -6.98 3.33 -1.65
CA TRP A 239 -7.11 2.63 -2.92
C TRP A 239 -8.01 3.35 -3.91
N GLN A 240 -8.95 4.17 -3.44
CA GLN A 240 -9.79 5.04 -4.29
C GLN A 240 -9.12 6.35 -4.71
N PHE A 241 -7.88 6.62 -4.29
CA PHE A 241 -7.20 7.85 -4.68
C PHE A 241 -6.91 7.89 -6.17
N ASN A 242 -7.17 9.04 -6.79
CA ASN A 242 -6.65 9.34 -8.12
C ASN A 242 -5.14 9.66 -8.06
N SER A 243 -4.49 9.77 -9.23
CA SER A 243 -3.04 9.99 -9.32
C SER A 243 -2.57 11.25 -8.56
N THR A 244 -3.32 12.35 -8.65
CA THR A 244 -2.99 13.62 -7.99
C THR A 244 -3.09 13.53 -6.47
N GLN A 245 -4.20 12.96 -5.96
CA GLN A 245 -4.41 12.73 -4.52
C GLN A 245 -3.29 11.87 -3.94
N TYR A 246 -2.92 10.84 -4.67
CA TYR A 246 -1.86 9.92 -4.29
C TYR A 246 -0.48 10.58 -4.24
N LYS A 247 -0.09 11.29 -5.31
CA LYS A 247 1.14 12.09 -5.35
C LYS A 247 1.18 13.13 -4.23
N CYS A 248 0.06 13.79 -3.95
CA CYS A 248 -0.06 14.77 -2.87
C CYS A 248 0.17 14.12 -1.49
N TYR A 249 -0.41 12.94 -1.25
CA TYR A 249 -0.19 12.20 -0.01
C TYR A 249 1.29 11.83 0.19
N ILE A 250 1.95 11.30 -0.85
CA ILE A 250 3.37 10.93 -0.76
C ILE A 250 4.26 12.15 -0.58
N LEU A 251 4.01 13.24 -1.30
CA LEU A 251 4.72 14.51 -1.09
C LEU A 251 4.57 15.01 0.35
N LEU A 252 3.38 14.87 0.95
CA LEU A 252 3.16 15.26 2.34
C LEU A 252 3.98 14.39 3.31
N LYS A 253 4.09 13.07 3.05
CA LYS A 253 4.99 12.18 3.81
C LYS A 253 6.46 12.58 3.66
N ILE A 254 6.88 12.91 2.45
CA ILE A 254 8.25 13.34 2.15
C ILE A 254 8.55 14.66 2.85
N ILE A 255 7.65 15.64 2.81
CA ILE A 255 7.80 16.91 3.53
C ILE A 255 7.90 16.67 5.04
N ASN A 256 7.07 15.78 5.57
CA ASN A 256 7.13 15.42 6.97
C ASN A 256 8.50 14.83 7.34
N LYS A 257 9.04 13.91 6.52
CA LYS A 257 10.38 13.33 6.72
C LYS A 257 11.50 14.36 6.55
N SER A 258 11.48 15.17 5.50
CA SER A 258 12.58 16.05 5.10
C SER A 258 12.64 17.36 5.87
N PHE A 259 11.50 17.91 6.29
CA PHE A 259 11.44 19.26 6.86
C PHE A 259 10.85 19.32 8.27
N ILE A 260 9.89 18.45 8.61
CA ILE A 260 9.19 18.52 9.89
C ILE A 260 9.92 17.70 10.96
N LYS A 261 10.08 16.39 10.76
CA LYS A 261 10.72 15.47 11.71
C LYS A 261 12.10 15.93 12.20
N PRO A 262 13.01 16.48 11.36
CA PRO A 262 14.30 16.97 11.83
C PRO A 262 14.21 18.11 12.85
N ILE A 263 13.08 18.84 12.91
CA ILE A 263 12.91 20.01 13.77
C ILE A 263 12.10 19.68 15.02
N VAL A 264 11.06 18.85 14.90
CA VAL A 264 10.12 18.56 16.00
C VAL A 264 10.32 17.19 16.64
N GLY A 265 11.01 16.26 15.98
CA GLY A 265 11.20 14.87 16.40
C GLY A 265 10.32 13.88 15.62
N ASN A 266 10.70 12.60 15.66
CA ASN A 266 10.07 11.54 14.86
C ASN A 266 8.64 11.19 15.29
N ASP A 267 8.31 11.39 16.57
CA ASP A 267 7.04 10.94 17.18
C ASP A 267 5.90 11.97 17.13
N VAL A 268 6.17 13.17 16.61
CA VAL A 268 5.21 14.29 16.61
C VAL A 268 4.19 14.12 15.48
N LEU A 269 4.65 14.12 14.23
CA LEU A 269 3.82 13.84 13.06
C LEU A 269 4.26 12.52 12.41
N SER A 270 3.40 11.51 12.47
CA SER A 270 3.50 10.28 11.67
C SER A 270 2.82 10.40 10.30
N SER A 271 3.05 9.40 9.44
CA SER A 271 2.35 9.22 8.16
C SER A 271 0.82 9.17 8.32
N TYR A 272 0.33 8.72 9.49
CA TYR A 272 -1.10 8.67 9.79
C TYR A 272 -1.77 10.05 9.80
N HIS A 273 -1.10 11.08 10.33
CA HIS A 273 -1.62 12.46 10.27
C HIS A 273 -1.61 13.00 8.84
N CYS A 274 -0.62 12.61 8.03
CA CYS A 274 -0.56 12.98 6.61
C CYS A 274 -1.74 12.35 5.85
N LYS A 275 -2.02 11.07 6.08
CA LYS A 275 -3.16 10.34 5.50
C LYS A 275 -4.49 10.97 5.88
N THR A 276 -4.65 11.28 7.16
CA THR A 276 -5.85 11.92 7.70
C THR A 276 -6.08 13.31 7.08
N CYS A 277 -5.02 14.11 6.95
CA CYS A 277 -5.07 15.41 6.27
C CYS A 277 -5.60 15.29 4.82
N ILE A 278 -5.10 14.31 4.07
CA ILE A 278 -5.55 14.05 2.70
C ILE A 278 -7.03 13.64 2.68
N PHE A 279 -7.48 12.75 3.58
CA PHE A 279 -8.89 12.36 3.63
C PHE A 279 -9.83 13.55 3.89
N TYR A 280 -9.50 14.40 4.87
CA TYR A 280 -10.30 15.60 5.16
C TYR A 280 -10.31 16.60 4.00
N LEU A 281 -9.19 16.76 3.29
CA LEU A 281 -9.15 17.65 2.13
C LEU A 281 -9.92 17.11 0.93
N ILE A 282 -9.81 15.81 0.62
CA ILE A 282 -10.59 15.23 -0.47
C ILE A 282 -12.09 15.37 -0.19
N GLU A 283 -12.53 15.13 1.04
CA GLU A 283 -13.93 15.25 1.44
C GLU A 283 -14.47 16.70 1.34
N SER A 284 -13.61 17.69 1.61
CA SER A 284 -13.98 19.12 1.65
C SER A 284 -13.68 19.90 0.37
N THR A 285 -13.18 19.24 -0.69
CA THR A 285 -12.87 19.90 -1.97
C THR A 285 -13.54 19.21 -3.17
N PRO A 286 -13.90 19.96 -4.22
CA PRO A 286 -14.45 19.35 -5.43
C PRO A 286 -13.44 18.43 -6.13
N THR A 287 -13.91 17.37 -6.79
CA THR A 287 -13.06 16.46 -7.58
C THR A 287 -12.25 17.20 -8.66
N ALA A 288 -12.79 18.29 -9.22
CA ALA A 288 -12.09 19.14 -10.19
C ALA A 288 -10.84 19.83 -9.62
N MET A 289 -10.67 19.89 -8.30
CA MET A 289 -9.44 20.38 -7.67
C MET A 289 -8.29 19.40 -7.82
N TRP A 290 -8.57 18.09 -7.83
CA TRP A 290 -7.56 17.03 -7.81
C TRP A 290 -7.04 16.66 -9.21
N GLN A 291 -6.64 17.67 -9.98
CA GLN A 291 -6.02 17.53 -11.31
C GLN A 291 -4.50 17.75 -11.23
N PRO A 292 -3.71 17.17 -12.15
CA PRO A 292 -2.24 17.27 -12.13
C PRO A 292 -1.72 18.70 -12.04
N GLU A 293 -2.40 19.66 -12.68
CA GLU A 293 -2.06 21.08 -12.71
C GLU A 293 -2.27 21.78 -11.35
N ASN A 294 -2.99 21.15 -10.43
CA ASN A 294 -3.32 21.70 -9.12
C ASN A 294 -2.53 21.02 -7.99
N LEU A 295 -1.58 20.13 -8.29
CA LEU A 295 -0.86 19.34 -7.28
C LEU A 295 -0.20 20.22 -6.21
N LEU A 296 0.49 21.29 -6.60
CA LEU A 296 1.13 22.22 -5.66
C LEU A 296 0.10 22.93 -4.77
N LEU A 297 -1.02 23.35 -5.33
CA LEU A 297 -2.11 23.96 -4.57
C LEU A 297 -2.69 22.97 -3.54
N CYS A 298 -2.96 21.73 -3.95
CA CYS A 298 -3.48 20.69 -3.06
C CYS A 298 -2.51 20.42 -1.91
N LEU A 299 -1.20 20.39 -2.20
CA LEU A 299 -0.15 20.24 -1.20
C LEU A 299 -0.12 21.41 -0.21
N GLU A 300 -0.24 22.63 -0.71
CA GLU A 300 -0.29 23.83 0.15
C GLU A 300 -1.54 23.81 1.04
N LEU A 301 -2.70 23.40 0.52
CA LEU A 301 -3.91 23.21 1.33
C LEU A 301 -3.69 22.17 2.44
N CYS A 302 -2.95 21.08 2.17
CA CYS A 302 -2.57 20.11 3.20
C CYS A 302 -1.74 20.76 4.31
N LEU A 303 -0.76 21.57 3.94
CA LEU A 303 0.10 22.27 4.90
C LEU A 303 -0.70 23.32 5.71
N ARG A 304 -1.66 24.00 5.08
CA ARG A 304 -2.56 24.94 5.76
C ARG A 304 -3.49 24.22 6.74
N LEU A 305 -4.05 23.08 6.35
CA LEU A 305 -4.89 22.29 7.26
C LEU A 305 -4.09 21.80 8.47
N LEU A 306 -2.88 21.26 8.25
CA LEU A 306 -1.96 20.89 9.34
C LEU A 306 -1.59 22.09 10.22
N TYR A 307 -1.37 23.27 9.63
CA TYR A 307 -1.11 24.50 10.38
C TYR A 307 -2.29 24.83 11.29
N ASN A 308 -3.51 24.83 10.76
CA ASN A 308 -4.73 25.15 11.50
C ASN A 308 -4.97 24.14 12.64
N TRP A 309 -4.82 22.84 12.38
CA TRP A 309 -4.89 21.80 13.42
C TRP A 309 -3.82 21.98 14.49
N THR A 310 -2.61 22.36 14.09
CA THR A 310 -1.52 22.62 15.04
C THR A 310 -1.83 23.84 15.89
N GLU A 311 -2.37 24.91 15.30
CA GLU A 311 -2.74 26.13 16.01
C GLU A 311 -3.86 25.87 17.02
N ALA A 312 -4.88 25.09 16.62
CA ALA A 312 -5.96 24.66 17.48
C ALA A 312 -5.58 23.56 18.49
N GLY A 313 -4.38 22.99 18.39
CA GLY A 313 -3.94 21.86 19.22
C GLY A 313 -4.78 20.58 19.02
N THR A 314 -5.50 20.49 17.90
CA THR A 314 -6.49 19.44 17.64
C THR A 314 -6.37 18.91 16.22
N CYS A 315 -6.06 17.62 16.10
CA CYS A 315 -6.03 16.87 14.84
C CYS A 315 -7.01 15.70 14.96
N PRO A 316 -8.23 15.82 14.43
CA PRO A 316 -9.27 14.82 14.62
C PRO A 316 -8.96 13.55 13.82
N ASN A 317 -9.19 12.38 14.41
CA ASN A 317 -9.23 11.13 13.65
C ASN A 317 -10.29 11.22 12.54
N TYR A 318 -10.05 10.61 11.38
CA TYR A 318 -10.97 10.70 10.25
C TYR A 318 -12.30 9.96 10.49
N PHE A 319 -12.27 8.82 11.16
CA PHE A 319 -13.46 7.99 11.43
C PHE A 319 -14.10 8.28 12.78
N ILE A 320 -13.32 8.73 13.77
CA ILE A 320 -13.77 9.02 15.13
C ILE A 320 -13.34 10.46 15.48
N PRO A 321 -13.98 11.51 14.95
CA PRO A 321 -13.50 12.90 15.09
C PRO A 321 -13.28 13.39 16.52
N GLU A 322 -13.95 12.77 17.49
CA GLU A 322 -13.80 13.01 18.93
C GLU A 322 -12.42 12.56 19.47
N GLU A 323 -11.73 11.66 18.77
CA GLU A 323 -10.35 11.25 19.07
C GLU A 323 -9.35 12.28 18.51
N ASN A 324 -8.71 13.06 19.40
CA ASN A 324 -7.68 14.02 19.02
C ASN A 324 -6.29 13.36 18.96
N MET A 325 -5.76 13.16 17.76
CA MET A 325 -4.44 12.53 17.54
C MET A 325 -3.25 13.38 17.99
N PHE A 326 -3.44 14.70 18.14
CA PHE A 326 -2.43 15.62 18.68
C PHE A 326 -2.35 15.59 20.19
N GLN A 327 -3.37 15.03 20.84
CA GLN A 327 -3.39 14.87 22.28
C GLN A 327 -2.13 14.12 22.74
N CYS A 328 -1.48 14.62 23.78
CA CYS A 328 -0.22 14.10 24.33
C CYS A 328 1.03 14.25 23.43
N LYS A 329 0.92 14.75 22.19
CA LYS A 329 2.05 14.85 21.25
C LYS A 329 2.40 16.27 20.84
N VAL A 330 1.38 17.10 20.61
CA VAL A 330 1.53 18.46 20.07
C VAL A 330 1.00 19.46 21.09
N TYR A 331 1.86 19.89 22.00
CA TYR A 331 1.56 20.91 23.01
C TYR A 331 2.82 21.69 23.38
N GLY A 332 2.65 22.87 24.00
CA GLY A 332 3.75 23.71 24.49
C GLY A 332 4.81 24.01 23.42
N HIS A 333 6.08 23.79 23.74
CA HIS A 333 7.19 24.10 22.82
C HIS A 333 7.18 23.25 21.54
N VAL A 334 6.64 22.03 21.57
CA VAL A 334 6.52 21.17 20.37
C VAL A 334 5.54 21.78 19.37
N GLN A 335 4.37 22.23 19.85
CA GLN A 335 3.37 22.92 19.04
C GLN A 335 3.94 24.21 18.42
N GLY A 336 4.65 25.02 19.21
CA GLY A 336 5.30 26.25 18.72
C GLY A 336 6.35 25.99 17.62
N ARG A 337 7.18 24.95 17.78
CA ARG A 337 8.14 24.55 16.73
C ARG A 337 7.43 24.08 15.46
N LEU A 338 6.37 23.27 15.58
CA LEU A 338 5.62 22.77 14.43
C LEU A 338 4.96 23.92 13.65
N LEU A 339 4.32 24.86 14.35
CA LEU A 339 3.74 26.08 13.74
C LEU A 339 4.78 26.87 12.95
N ARG A 340 5.98 27.06 13.52
CA ARG A 340 7.07 27.78 12.85
C ARG A 340 7.51 27.10 11.56
N VAL A 341 7.66 25.77 11.57
CA VAL A 341 8.06 25.02 10.37
C VAL A 341 6.98 25.09 9.30
N LEU A 342 5.72 24.84 9.66
CA LEU A 342 4.60 24.91 8.72
C LEU A 342 4.45 26.31 8.12
N ARG A 343 4.57 27.36 8.94
CA ARG A 343 4.55 28.77 8.47
C ARG A 343 5.68 29.05 7.49
N ASN A 344 6.90 28.59 7.77
CA ASN A 344 8.04 28.78 6.88
C ASN A 344 7.90 28.02 5.55
N LEU A 345 7.27 26.84 5.55
CA LEU A 345 6.98 26.10 4.31
C LEU A 345 5.92 26.85 3.48
N LEU A 346 4.85 27.31 4.13
CA LEU A 346 3.78 28.07 3.48
C LEU A 346 4.26 29.39 2.88
N SER A 347 5.18 30.10 3.54
CA SER A 347 5.72 31.36 3.02
C SER A 347 6.67 31.21 1.84
N GLN A 348 7.06 29.98 1.48
CA GLN A 348 8.01 29.71 0.40
C GLN A 348 7.33 29.41 -0.95
N GLU A 349 5.99 29.31 -1.00
CA GLU A 349 5.23 29.09 -2.24
C GLU A 349 5.79 27.93 -3.09
N GLY A 350 6.06 26.79 -2.45
CA GLY A 350 6.58 25.59 -3.12
C GLY A 350 8.09 25.57 -3.39
N ARG A 351 8.83 26.67 -3.21
CA ARG A 351 10.30 26.70 -3.43
C ARG A 351 11.08 25.69 -2.57
N TYR A 352 10.52 25.29 -1.42
CA TYR A 352 11.11 24.25 -0.57
C TYR A 352 11.20 22.88 -1.27
N LEU A 353 10.41 22.62 -2.32
CA LEU A 353 10.43 21.36 -3.06
C LEU A 353 11.79 21.10 -3.72
N ALA A 354 12.48 22.15 -4.17
CA ALA A 354 13.83 22.06 -4.73
C ALA A 354 14.88 21.56 -3.72
N ARG A 355 14.58 21.62 -2.41
CA ARG A 355 15.47 21.17 -1.33
C ARG A 355 15.15 19.76 -0.84
N ILE A 356 14.22 19.05 -1.49
CA ILE A 356 13.91 17.66 -1.15
C ILE A 356 15.04 16.77 -1.66
N SER A 357 15.80 16.19 -0.72
CA SER A 357 16.81 15.17 -1.03
C SER A 357 16.22 13.76 -1.16
N CYS A 358 15.02 13.52 -0.63
CA CYS A 358 14.33 12.23 -0.74
C CYS A 358 14.18 11.85 -2.23
N ASP A 359 14.72 10.70 -2.62
CA ASP A 359 14.71 10.18 -4.00
C ASP A 359 15.22 11.17 -5.06
N ASN A 360 16.09 12.11 -4.65
CA ASN A 360 16.62 13.21 -5.47
C ASN A 360 15.53 14.05 -6.16
N ILE A 361 14.33 14.13 -5.56
CA ILE A 361 13.17 14.82 -6.16
C ILE A 361 13.48 16.30 -6.40
N GLY A 362 14.11 16.98 -5.44
CA GLY A 362 14.42 18.41 -5.54
C GLY A 362 15.42 18.70 -6.66
N GLU A 363 16.46 17.89 -6.78
CA GLU A 363 17.45 17.98 -7.85
C GLU A 363 16.82 17.74 -9.22
N LYS A 364 16.01 16.68 -9.37
CA LYS A 364 15.30 16.39 -10.62
C LYS A 364 14.33 17.51 -11.00
N LEU A 365 13.66 18.12 -10.02
CA LEU A 365 12.77 19.26 -10.22
C LEU A 365 13.54 20.46 -10.79
N VAL A 366 14.66 20.84 -10.17
CA VAL A 366 15.51 21.95 -10.65
C VAL A 366 16.00 21.68 -12.07
N ARG A 367 16.52 20.47 -12.33
CA ARG A 367 17.01 20.07 -13.66
C ARG A 367 15.94 20.14 -14.74
N THR A 368 14.69 19.79 -14.42
CA THR A 368 13.58 19.74 -15.40
C THR A 368 12.99 21.12 -15.69
N CYS A 369 13.10 22.08 -14.76
CA CYS A 369 12.46 23.38 -14.88
C CYS A 369 13.06 24.34 -15.93
N GLN A 370 14.29 24.13 -16.44
CA GLN A 370 15.03 24.93 -17.47
C GLN A 370 14.38 26.27 -17.93
N SER A 371 14.17 27.19 -16.99
CA SER A 371 13.62 28.55 -17.11
C SER A 371 14.39 29.39 -16.06
N PRO A 372 14.66 30.70 -16.29
CA PRO A 372 15.62 31.51 -15.52
C PRO A 372 15.21 31.84 -14.07
N LEU A 373 14.51 30.94 -13.38
CA LEU A 373 14.16 31.06 -11.96
C LEU A 373 15.15 30.36 -11.02
N MET A 374 16.07 29.53 -11.50
CA MET A 374 17.17 28.96 -10.70
C MET A 374 18.38 28.62 -11.60
N GLU A 375 19.40 29.47 -11.61
CA GLU A 375 20.71 29.14 -12.15
C GLU A 375 21.46 28.24 -11.16
N LEU A 376 21.76 27.01 -11.55
CA LEU A 376 22.87 26.18 -11.04
C LEU A 376 23.05 24.99 -11.99
N GLU A 377 24.20 24.93 -12.65
CA GLU A 377 24.64 23.82 -13.51
C GLU A 377 25.27 22.68 -12.68
N ILE A 378 25.05 21.43 -13.09
CA ILE A 378 26.06 20.40 -13.45
C ILE A 378 25.46 18.96 -13.44
N GLU A 379 25.71 18.28 -14.56
CA GLU A 379 25.89 16.86 -14.93
C GLU A 379 24.94 15.70 -14.52
N ASN A 380 24.51 15.01 -15.59
CA ASN A 380 23.99 13.65 -15.82
C ASN A 380 23.77 12.68 -14.65
N CYS A 381 22.61 12.02 -14.67
CA CYS A 381 22.54 10.62 -14.25
C CYS A 381 21.54 9.86 -15.15
N ASP A 382 22.04 8.76 -15.71
CA ASP A 382 21.34 7.80 -16.57
C ASP A 382 20.34 7.00 -15.72
N VAL A 383 19.07 6.99 -16.15
CA VAL A 383 17.99 6.26 -15.47
C VAL A 383 17.42 5.23 -16.45
N GLY A 384 18.22 4.19 -16.70
CA GLY A 384 17.89 3.12 -17.63
C GLY A 384 18.34 1.75 -17.13
N ALA A 385 17.94 1.34 -15.92
CA ALA A 385 18.16 -0.05 -15.45
C ALA A 385 17.25 -0.53 -14.30
N VAL A 386 16.61 0.36 -13.55
CA VAL A 386 15.94 -0.02 -12.28
C VAL A 386 14.45 -0.42 -12.46
N MET A 387 13.85 -0.14 -13.61
CA MET A 387 12.44 -0.45 -13.87
C MET A 387 12.18 -1.95 -14.11
N TRP A 388 13.12 -2.63 -14.79
CA TRP A 388 12.95 -4.01 -15.23
C TRP A 388 13.04 -5.03 -14.10
N VAL A 389 13.88 -4.79 -13.08
CA VAL A 389 14.06 -5.72 -11.96
C VAL A 389 12.81 -5.76 -11.07
N SER A 390 12.10 -4.64 -10.91
CA SER A 390 10.88 -4.59 -10.07
C SER A 390 9.68 -5.28 -10.73
N VAL A 391 9.53 -5.12 -12.05
CA VAL A 391 8.52 -5.81 -12.85
C VAL A 391 8.82 -7.31 -12.88
N LEU A 392 10.08 -7.71 -13.07
CA LEU A 392 10.48 -9.12 -13.02
C LEU A 392 10.21 -9.77 -11.65
N TYR A 393 10.47 -9.07 -10.54
CA TYR A 393 10.16 -9.54 -9.18
C TYR A 393 8.65 -9.67 -8.92
N GLN A 394 7.85 -8.72 -9.41
CA GLN A 394 6.39 -8.77 -9.31
C GLN A 394 5.81 -9.90 -10.18
N LEU A 395 6.39 -10.16 -11.35
CA LEU A 395 6.02 -11.27 -12.23
C LEU A 395 6.35 -12.63 -11.63
N ILE A 396 7.47 -12.77 -10.92
CA ILE A 396 7.85 -13.98 -10.16
C ILE A 396 6.90 -14.19 -8.97
N ALA A 397 6.52 -13.12 -8.27
CA ALA A 397 5.58 -13.21 -7.16
C ALA A 397 4.16 -13.64 -7.61
N VAL A 398 3.69 -13.18 -8.78
CA VAL A 398 2.43 -13.63 -9.38
C VAL A 398 2.58 -15.04 -9.97
N TYR A 399 3.75 -15.40 -10.51
CA TYR A 399 4.08 -16.74 -11.00
C TYR A 399 3.90 -17.81 -9.90
N ASP A 400 4.44 -17.60 -8.70
CA ASP A 400 4.29 -18.55 -7.59
C ASP A 400 2.82 -18.74 -7.16
N LEU A 401 1.97 -17.72 -7.32
CA LEU A 401 0.56 -17.74 -6.91
C LEU A 401 -0.32 -18.52 -7.89
N VAL A 402 -0.05 -18.35 -9.18
CA VAL A 402 -0.89 -18.84 -10.28
C VAL A 402 -0.61 -20.32 -10.61
N CYS A 403 0.48 -20.86 -10.08
CA CYS A 403 0.86 -22.26 -10.26
C CYS A 403 0.21 -23.24 -9.27
N GLU A 404 -0.49 -22.75 -8.23
CA GLU A 404 -1.28 -23.60 -7.34
C GLU A 404 -2.72 -23.79 -7.85
N PRO A 405 -3.20 -25.04 -8.00
CA PRO A 405 -4.58 -25.30 -8.39
C PRO A 405 -5.58 -24.71 -7.39
N GLY A 406 -6.52 -23.88 -7.85
CA GLY A 406 -7.62 -23.30 -7.05
C GLY A 406 -7.48 -21.81 -6.72
N THR A 407 -6.26 -21.26 -6.74
CA THR A 407 -6.01 -19.84 -6.41
C THR A 407 -6.56 -18.90 -7.48
N LEU A 408 -6.53 -19.29 -8.76
CA LEU A 408 -7.08 -18.47 -9.85
C LEU A 408 -8.60 -18.35 -9.79
N ASP A 409 -9.30 -19.41 -9.42
CA ASP A 409 -10.76 -19.35 -9.22
C ASP A 409 -11.09 -18.38 -8.08
N MET A 410 -10.36 -18.45 -6.96
CA MET A 410 -10.50 -17.48 -5.86
C MET A 410 -10.31 -16.03 -6.32
N LEU A 411 -9.32 -15.77 -7.19
CA LEU A 411 -9.05 -14.44 -7.76
C LEU A 411 -10.18 -13.94 -8.67
N LEU A 412 -10.69 -14.79 -9.57
CA LEU A 412 -11.74 -14.44 -10.52
C LEU A 412 -13.09 -14.23 -9.84
N TYR A 413 -13.35 -14.94 -8.74
CA TYR A 413 -14.59 -14.82 -7.97
C TYR A 413 -14.51 -13.81 -6.82
N SER A 414 -13.35 -13.20 -6.55
CA SER A 414 -13.22 -12.18 -5.49
C SER A 414 -14.13 -10.97 -5.74
N PRO A 415 -14.95 -10.55 -4.75
CA PRO A 415 -15.79 -9.36 -4.86
C PRO A 415 -15.02 -8.05 -4.69
N GLU A 416 -13.76 -8.12 -4.23
CA GLU A 416 -12.88 -6.97 -3.96
C GLU A 416 -12.18 -6.45 -5.22
N LEU A 417 -12.12 -7.28 -6.28
CA LEU A 417 -11.49 -6.96 -7.56
C LEU A 417 -12.53 -6.58 -8.61
N ASP A 418 -12.29 -5.49 -9.32
CA ASP A 418 -13.14 -5.08 -10.44
C ASP A 418 -12.98 -6.01 -11.67
N LEU A 419 -13.91 -5.90 -12.63
CA LEU A 419 -13.96 -6.74 -13.82
C LEU A 419 -12.75 -6.52 -14.75
N GLU A 420 -12.20 -5.31 -14.76
CA GLU A 420 -11.05 -4.96 -15.58
C GLU A 420 -9.79 -5.67 -15.04
N ILE A 421 -9.58 -5.65 -13.72
CA ILE A 421 -8.50 -6.36 -13.03
C ILE A 421 -8.62 -7.88 -13.25
N LYS A 422 -9.83 -8.44 -13.13
CA LYS A 422 -10.08 -9.86 -13.40
C LYS A 422 -9.70 -10.24 -14.83
N THR A 423 -10.01 -9.38 -15.79
CA THR A 423 -9.66 -9.59 -17.21
C THR A 423 -8.15 -9.57 -17.42
N VAL A 424 -7.44 -8.66 -16.77
CA VAL A 424 -5.97 -8.59 -16.85
C VAL A 424 -5.33 -9.83 -16.21
N LEU A 425 -5.77 -10.25 -15.02
CA LEU A 425 -5.28 -11.47 -14.35
C LEU A 425 -5.53 -12.73 -15.18
N TRP A 426 -6.70 -12.83 -15.82
CA TRP A 426 -7.05 -13.95 -16.70
C TRP A 426 -6.13 -14.04 -17.92
N LYS A 427 -5.84 -12.91 -18.57
CA LYS A 427 -4.93 -12.87 -19.72
C LYS A 427 -3.48 -13.16 -19.30
N PHE A 428 -3.06 -12.67 -18.14
CA PHE A 428 -1.75 -12.95 -17.58
C PHE A 428 -1.54 -14.44 -17.29
N TYR A 429 -2.56 -15.12 -16.76
CA TYR A 429 -2.57 -16.57 -16.55
C TYR A 429 -2.26 -17.34 -17.83
N TRP A 430 -2.98 -17.06 -18.92
CA TRP A 430 -2.78 -17.76 -20.19
C TRP A 430 -1.40 -17.51 -20.79
N SER A 431 -0.83 -16.31 -20.63
CA SER A 431 0.55 -16.05 -21.01
C SER A 431 1.55 -16.97 -20.28
N ILE A 432 1.34 -17.24 -18.99
CA ILE A 432 2.18 -18.16 -18.21
C ILE A 432 1.98 -19.61 -18.66
N ILE A 433 0.74 -20.06 -18.83
CA ILE A 433 0.44 -21.43 -19.25
C ILE A 433 1.01 -21.69 -20.65
N GLY A 434 0.82 -20.74 -21.58
CA GLY A 434 1.40 -20.80 -22.91
C GLY A 434 2.93 -20.88 -22.87
N SER A 435 3.58 -20.05 -22.05
CA SER A 435 5.03 -20.10 -21.82
C SER A 435 5.52 -21.46 -21.28
N LYS A 436 4.80 -22.05 -20.31
CA LYS A 436 5.16 -23.37 -19.76
C LYS A 436 5.00 -24.48 -20.79
N LEU A 437 3.91 -24.42 -21.55
CA LEU A 437 3.64 -25.40 -22.60
C LEU A 437 4.69 -25.31 -23.71
N ALA A 438 5.05 -24.08 -24.13
CA ALA A 438 6.14 -23.84 -25.08
C ALA A 438 7.45 -24.44 -24.58
N SER A 439 7.86 -24.10 -23.35
CA SER A 439 9.12 -24.60 -22.77
C SER A 439 9.14 -26.13 -22.69
N LYS A 440 8.03 -26.76 -22.28
CA LYS A 440 7.91 -28.22 -22.19
C LYS A 440 7.93 -28.90 -23.56
N SER A 441 7.33 -28.27 -24.56
CA SER A 441 7.27 -28.80 -25.93
C SER A 441 8.59 -28.64 -26.66
N LEU A 442 9.34 -27.57 -26.40
CA LEU A 442 10.68 -27.31 -26.96
C LEU A 442 11.79 -28.13 -26.30
N SER A 443 11.64 -28.52 -25.02
CA SER A 443 12.65 -29.29 -24.28
C SER A 443 12.65 -30.78 -24.60
N ARG A 444 11.77 -31.26 -25.49
CA ARG A 444 11.71 -32.67 -25.91
C ARG A 444 12.72 -32.92 -27.04
N GLU A 445 13.25 -34.14 -27.08
CA GLU A 445 14.21 -34.60 -28.10
C GLU A 445 13.66 -34.43 -29.53
N PHE A 446 12.34 -34.50 -29.68
CA PHE A 446 11.60 -34.03 -30.84
C PHE A 446 10.51 -33.03 -30.37
N PRO A 447 10.48 -31.79 -30.89
CA PRO A 447 9.49 -30.81 -30.48
C PRO A 447 8.03 -31.28 -30.71
N ASP A 448 7.18 -31.11 -29.69
CA ASP A 448 5.75 -31.47 -29.77
C ASP A 448 4.96 -30.37 -30.48
N GLN A 449 4.69 -30.54 -31.77
CA GLN A 449 4.01 -29.54 -32.59
C GLN A 449 2.62 -29.18 -32.05
N GLN A 450 1.85 -30.16 -31.57
CA GLN A 450 0.52 -29.90 -31.01
C GLN A 450 0.60 -29.05 -29.74
N GLY A 451 1.62 -29.31 -28.91
CA GLY A 451 1.90 -28.49 -27.74
C GLY A 451 2.41 -27.08 -28.09
N LEU A 452 3.17 -26.93 -29.17
CA LEU A 452 3.65 -25.62 -29.65
C LEU A 452 2.50 -24.77 -30.22
N ASP A 453 1.59 -25.37 -30.99
CA ASP A 453 0.43 -24.68 -31.56
C ASP A 453 -0.48 -24.16 -30.43
N MET A 454 -0.76 -25.01 -29.43
CA MET A 454 -1.53 -24.61 -28.26
C MET A 454 -0.80 -23.55 -27.41
N ALA A 455 0.53 -23.64 -27.30
CA ALA A 455 1.32 -22.63 -26.60
C ALA A 455 1.23 -21.27 -27.29
N GLN A 456 1.27 -21.25 -28.63
CA GLN A 456 1.13 -20.04 -29.44
C GLN A 456 -0.25 -19.39 -29.23
N GLU A 457 -1.34 -20.17 -29.28
CA GLU A 457 -2.69 -19.64 -29.04
C GLU A 457 -2.82 -18.98 -27.66
N LEU A 458 -2.31 -19.64 -26.62
CA LEU A 458 -2.34 -19.13 -25.25
C LEU A 458 -1.47 -17.87 -25.07
N LEU A 459 -0.32 -17.81 -25.73
CA LEU A 459 0.56 -16.64 -25.73
C LEU A 459 -0.06 -15.47 -26.50
N LEU A 460 -0.76 -15.73 -27.61
CA LEU A 460 -1.52 -14.73 -28.36
C LEU A 460 -2.68 -14.16 -27.55
N TRP A 461 -3.39 -14.99 -26.78
CA TRP A 461 -4.41 -14.50 -25.84
C TRP A 461 -3.79 -13.65 -24.73
N GLY A 462 -2.65 -14.11 -24.18
CA GLY A 462 -1.92 -13.44 -23.13
C GLY A 462 -1.23 -12.13 -23.56
N SER A 463 -0.90 -11.96 -24.83
CA SER A 463 -0.24 -10.75 -25.37
C SER A 463 -1.12 -9.50 -25.31
N SER A 464 -2.42 -9.68 -25.09
CA SER A 464 -3.41 -8.60 -24.94
C SER A 464 -3.56 -8.07 -23.49
N SER A 465 -2.77 -8.56 -22.54
CA SER A 465 -2.84 -8.19 -21.10
C SER A 465 -2.14 -6.88 -20.74
N ASP A 466 -0.97 -6.65 -21.35
CA ASP A 466 -0.02 -5.54 -21.10
C ASP A 466 1.18 -5.78 -22.05
N VAL A 467 1.83 -4.71 -22.51
CA VAL A 467 2.78 -4.72 -23.63
C VAL A 467 4.22 -5.05 -23.26
N ALA A 468 4.54 -5.29 -21.99
CA ALA A 468 5.85 -5.85 -21.65
C ALA A 468 5.80 -7.37 -21.42
N SER A 469 4.89 -7.93 -20.62
CA SER A 469 5.04 -9.35 -20.25
C SER A 469 4.53 -10.36 -21.29
N GLY A 470 3.37 -10.12 -21.90
CA GLY A 470 2.74 -11.08 -22.81
C GLY A 470 3.35 -11.06 -24.21
N LYS A 471 3.55 -9.86 -24.76
CA LYS A 471 4.16 -9.65 -26.08
C LYS A 471 5.65 -10.05 -26.11
N LEU A 472 6.42 -9.80 -25.05
CA LEU A 472 7.82 -10.27 -25.00
C LEU A 472 7.91 -11.79 -24.92
N LYS A 473 7.02 -12.48 -24.18
CA LYS A 473 6.97 -13.95 -24.17
C LYS A 473 6.58 -14.53 -25.52
N LEU A 474 5.66 -13.87 -26.23
CA LEU A 474 5.27 -14.24 -27.59
C LEU A 474 6.42 -14.01 -28.59
N ALA A 475 7.14 -12.88 -28.48
CA ALA A 475 8.31 -12.61 -29.31
C ALA A 475 9.44 -13.61 -29.02
N ALA A 476 9.71 -13.92 -27.75
CA ALA A 476 10.69 -14.93 -27.34
C ALA A 476 10.29 -16.33 -27.85
N PHE A 477 9.00 -16.66 -27.84
CA PHE A 477 8.47 -17.90 -28.42
C PHE A 477 8.76 -17.99 -29.92
N TYR A 478 8.46 -16.94 -30.71
CA TYR A 478 8.77 -16.93 -32.14
C TYR A 478 10.26 -16.97 -32.44
N LEU A 479 11.07 -16.28 -31.62
CA LEU A 479 12.52 -16.31 -31.73
C LEU A 479 13.07 -17.72 -31.53
N LEU A 480 12.56 -18.46 -30.53
CA LEU A 480 12.95 -19.85 -30.26
C LEU A 480 12.53 -20.82 -31.37
N LEU A 481 11.50 -20.47 -32.15
CA LEU A 481 11.10 -21.20 -33.35
C LEU A 481 11.85 -20.75 -34.62
N ASN A 482 12.83 -19.85 -34.50
CA ASN A 482 13.52 -19.20 -35.62
C ASN A 482 12.58 -18.45 -36.58
N ASN A 483 11.42 -17.99 -36.10
CA ASN A 483 10.49 -17.17 -36.87
C ASN A 483 10.79 -15.68 -36.63
N PHE A 484 11.81 -15.20 -37.32
CA PHE A 484 12.34 -13.84 -37.13
C PHE A 484 11.35 -12.76 -37.58
N ASP A 485 10.59 -12.98 -38.66
CA ASP A 485 9.60 -12.02 -39.17
C ASP A 485 8.52 -11.74 -38.11
N MET A 486 7.93 -12.79 -37.53
CA MET A 486 6.92 -12.65 -36.48
C MET A 486 7.50 -12.08 -35.17
N THR A 487 8.76 -12.37 -34.88
CA THR A 487 9.46 -11.79 -33.72
C THR A 487 9.59 -10.28 -33.89
N GLU A 488 10.04 -9.84 -35.06
CA GLU A 488 10.21 -8.43 -35.41
C GLU A 488 8.87 -7.70 -35.43
N ASP A 489 7.82 -8.29 -35.99
CA ASP A 489 6.47 -7.71 -35.99
C ASP A 489 5.94 -7.45 -34.57
N VAL A 490 6.08 -8.43 -33.67
CA VAL A 490 5.65 -8.28 -32.28
C VAL A 490 6.49 -7.23 -31.55
N LEU A 491 7.82 -7.20 -31.76
CA LEU A 491 8.70 -6.19 -31.17
C LEU A 491 8.42 -4.78 -31.70
N ASN A 492 8.09 -4.64 -32.98
CA ASN A 492 7.70 -3.37 -33.60
C ASN A 492 6.34 -2.89 -33.07
N GLU A 493 5.40 -3.81 -32.80
CA GLU A 493 4.13 -3.47 -32.15
C GLU A 493 4.32 -3.01 -30.69
N ILE A 494 5.30 -3.57 -29.98
CA ILE A 494 5.74 -3.06 -28.66
C ILE A 494 6.31 -1.65 -28.83
N HIS A 495 7.19 -1.44 -29.81
CA HIS A 495 7.85 -0.16 -30.04
C HIS A 495 6.89 0.97 -30.45
N ALA A 496 5.89 0.67 -31.30
CA ALA A 496 4.93 1.66 -31.81
C ALA A 496 3.94 2.14 -30.75
N ASN A 497 3.61 1.31 -29.76
CA ASN A 497 2.61 1.63 -28.73
C ASN A 497 3.22 2.25 -27.46
N TYR A 498 4.56 2.27 -27.34
CA TYR A 498 5.28 2.72 -26.13
C TYR A 498 6.29 3.78 -26.53
N THR A 499 5.98 5.06 -26.29
CA THR A 499 6.92 6.18 -26.46
C THR A 499 8.02 6.16 -25.40
N TYR A 500 8.86 5.13 -25.42
CA TYR A 500 10.23 5.16 -24.95
C TYR A 500 11.10 4.81 -26.15
N LYS A 501 11.84 5.80 -26.66
CA LYS A 501 12.79 5.62 -27.75
C LYS A 501 13.80 4.52 -27.37
N ILE A 502 13.60 3.31 -27.86
CA ILE A 502 14.68 2.33 -28.05
C ILE A 502 15.55 2.94 -29.15
N SER A 503 16.57 3.69 -28.78
CA SER A 503 17.60 4.12 -29.71
C SER A 503 18.37 2.89 -30.17
N ASN A 504 18.14 2.49 -31.43
CA ASN A 504 18.98 1.66 -32.29
C ASN A 504 19.59 0.39 -31.67
N MET A 505 18.78 -0.66 -31.54
CA MET A 505 19.29 -2.03 -31.72
C MET A 505 18.59 -2.62 -32.94
N SER A 506 19.35 -2.89 -33.98
CA SER A 506 18.84 -3.60 -35.16
C SER A 506 18.72 -5.10 -34.86
N CYS A 507 17.88 -5.84 -35.61
CA CYS A 507 17.82 -7.31 -35.53
C CYS A 507 19.22 -7.96 -35.64
N GLN A 508 20.15 -7.33 -36.37
CA GLN A 508 21.54 -7.80 -36.50
C GLN A 508 22.33 -7.70 -35.18
N ASP A 509 22.03 -6.74 -34.30
CA ASP A 509 22.69 -6.57 -33.00
C ASP A 509 22.18 -7.59 -31.96
N LEU A 510 20.90 -7.95 -32.04
CA LEU A 510 20.31 -9.05 -31.24
C LEU A 510 20.84 -10.41 -31.68
N GLN A 511 20.94 -10.63 -33.00
CA GLN A 511 21.50 -11.86 -33.58
C GLN A 511 23.00 -12.00 -33.26
N ALA A 512 23.74 -10.90 -33.21
CA ALA A 512 25.15 -10.88 -32.77
C ALA A 512 25.30 -11.22 -31.28
N LYS A 513 24.43 -10.69 -30.40
CA LYS A 513 24.42 -11.03 -28.96
C LYS A 513 23.93 -12.45 -28.65
N LEU A 514 23.05 -13.01 -29.47
CA LEU A 514 22.64 -14.42 -29.39
C LEU A 514 23.74 -15.38 -29.85
N ASN A 515 24.57 -14.95 -30.80
CA ASN A 515 25.75 -15.70 -31.25
C ASN A 515 26.92 -15.62 -30.25
N GLU A 516 26.92 -14.67 -29.32
CA GLU A 516 27.84 -14.64 -28.16
C GLU A 516 27.37 -15.63 -27.08
N ASN A 517 27.54 -16.93 -27.33
CA ASN A 517 27.55 -18.02 -26.35
C ASN A 517 26.40 -18.05 -25.30
N LEU A 518 25.18 -17.66 -25.67
CA LEU A 518 23.99 -18.01 -24.89
C LEU A 518 23.36 -19.26 -25.50
N THR A 519 23.48 -20.39 -24.82
CA THR A 519 22.79 -21.63 -25.17
C THR A 519 21.27 -21.41 -25.14
N ILE A 520 20.51 -22.14 -25.97
CA ILE A 520 19.03 -22.13 -25.97
C ILE A 520 18.47 -22.29 -24.55
N SER A 521 19.14 -23.10 -23.71
CA SER A 521 18.85 -23.29 -22.28
C SER A 521 18.94 -21.99 -21.46
N GLN A 522 19.91 -21.11 -21.74
CA GLN A 522 20.07 -19.81 -21.05
C GLN A 522 19.02 -18.79 -21.49
N ILE A 523 18.60 -18.80 -22.75
CA ILE A 523 17.51 -17.94 -23.26
C ILE A 523 16.16 -18.40 -22.67
N ILE A 524 15.95 -19.72 -22.59
CA ILE A 524 14.80 -20.34 -21.90
C ILE A 524 14.81 -19.97 -20.41
N SER A 525 15.95 -20.04 -19.73
CA SER A 525 16.09 -19.65 -18.31
C SER A 525 15.76 -18.17 -18.08
N GLN A 526 16.21 -17.28 -18.96
CA GLN A 526 16.04 -15.83 -18.81
C GLN A 526 14.64 -15.32 -19.21
N CYS A 527 13.99 -15.93 -20.22
CA CYS A 527 12.67 -15.52 -20.69
C CYS A 527 11.51 -16.31 -20.07
N PHE A 528 11.74 -17.55 -19.62
CA PHE A 528 10.69 -18.47 -19.15
C PHE A 528 10.82 -18.91 -17.67
N ALA A 529 11.81 -18.40 -16.93
CA ALA A 529 12.02 -18.56 -15.48
C ALA A 529 11.85 -19.99 -14.93
N PHE A 530 12.95 -20.74 -14.86
CA PHE A 530 13.08 -21.88 -13.94
C PHE A 530 14.24 -21.63 -12.96
N PRO A 531 14.08 -21.90 -11.66
CA PRO A 531 15.22 -22.07 -10.77
C PRO A 531 15.95 -23.36 -11.17
N VAL A 532 17.26 -23.24 -11.36
CA VAL A 532 18.18 -24.36 -11.54
C VAL A 532 18.02 -25.28 -10.34
N ILE A 533 17.51 -26.49 -10.58
CA ILE A 533 17.58 -27.59 -9.61
C ILE A 533 19.05 -27.98 -9.55
N TYR A 534 19.66 -27.83 -8.37
CA TYR A 534 20.92 -28.49 -8.04
C TYR A 534 20.75 -29.99 -8.28
N GLU A 535 21.49 -30.54 -9.24
CA GLU A 535 21.73 -31.98 -9.27
C GLU A 535 22.98 -32.31 -8.44
N PRO A 536 23.03 -33.52 -7.86
CA PRO A 536 23.65 -33.80 -6.56
C PRO A 536 25.17 -33.73 -6.48
#